data_AF-A0A661G1Z2-F1
#
_entry.id   AF-A0A661G1Z2-F1
#
_cell.length_a   1.000
_cell.length_b   1.000
_cell.length_c   1.000
_cell.angle_alpha   90.00
_cell.angle_beta   90.00
_cell.angle_gamma   90.00
#
_symmetry.space_group_name_H-M   'P 1'
#
loop_
_entity.id
_entity.type
_entity.pdbx_description
1 polymer ?
#
loop_
_entity_poly.entity_id
_entity_poly.type
_entity_poly.pdbx_seq_one_letter_code
_entity_poly.pdbx_strand_id
1 'polypeptide(L)'
;MMPHVCPDVPREPAAAQGNSVRAPLVYLSVLIRNWQSMVKLGMRRAYCPGSFFHTVMISLQASLDDYEPSQSPDDPVVLHLQHIPLEPGLSAPEQFRAGRRTLLEMPFETFERNVREQLGRLLGPGGFDSARDIAGITVNRWPHGYAYSMDAASGDVAWSPEYWQHEERPWVDARQSIGNIAIAGTDAASNAMTESAIEEAHRAVQSLATAGPV
;
A
#
# COMPACT_ATOMS: atom_id res chain seq x y z
N MET A 1 17.43 5.67 -3.10
CA MET A 1 17.57 5.30 -4.54
C MET A 1 18.69 6.10 -5.20
N MET A 2 18.76 7.42 -5.02
CA MET A 2 19.67 8.30 -5.78
C MET A 2 21.15 7.94 -5.76
N PRO A 3 21.77 7.53 -4.66
CA PRO A 3 23.18 7.11 -4.68
C PRO A 3 23.47 5.90 -5.58
N HIS A 4 22.44 5.09 -5.91
CA HIS A 4 22.57 3.96 -6.84
C HIS A 4 22.33 4.37 -8.30
N VAL A 5 21.77 5.56 -8.55
CA VAL A 5 21.42 6.06 -9.89
C VAL A 5 22.40 7.13 -10.35
N CYS A 6 22.78 8.05 -9.47
CA CYS A 6 23.75 9.12 -9.70
C CYS A 6 24.74 9.13 -8.52
N PRO A 7 25.88 8.43 -8.62
CA PRO A 7 26.86 8.32 -7.54
C PRO A 7 27.49 9.66 -7.13
N ASP A 8 27.52 10.63 -8.05
CA ASP A 8 28.11 11.95 -7.85
C ASP A 8 27.16 12.93 -7.13
N VAL A 9 25.96 12.48 -6.74
CA VAL A 9 25.05 13.32 -5.97
C VAL A 9 25.70 13.75 -4.64
N PRO A 10 25.62 15.04 -4.27
CA PRO A 10 26.14 15.48 -2.98
C PRO A 10 25.44 14.75 -1.82
N ARG A 11 26.16 14.57 -0.71
CA ARG A 11 25.69 13.75 0.43
C ARG A 11 24.40 14.26 1.05
N GLU A 12 24.20 15.58 1.08
CA GLU A 12 23.06 16.21 1.76
C GLU A 12 21.72 15.96 1.02
N PRO A 13 21.57 16.25 -0.29
CA PRO A 13 20.40 15.84 -1.07
C PRO A 13 20.14 14.33 -1.01
N ALA A 14 21.19 13.52 -1.05
CA ALA A 14 21.07 12.07 -0.93
C ALA A 14 20.52 11.63 0.44
N ALA A 15 20.97 12.27 1.52
CA ALA A 15 20.49 12.01 2.86
C ALA A 15 19.01 12.42 3.02
N ALA A 16 18.63 13.60 2.52
CA ALA A 16 17.24 14.07 2.54
C ALA A 16 16.31 13.08 1.82
N GLN A 17 16.71 12.59 0.65
CA GLN A 17 15.94 11.57 -0.09
C GLN A 17 15.89 10.21 0.61
N GLY A 18 16.83 9.93 1.52
CA GLY A 18 16.83 8.73 2.36
C GLY A 18 15.77 8.76 3.47
N ASN A 19 15.18 9.92 3.77
CA ASN A 19 14.22 10.08 4.86
C ASN A 19 12.79 9.66 4.49
N SER A 20 12.50 9.40 3.22
CA SER A 20 11.23 8.77 2.81
C SER A 20 11.29 7.26 2.99
N VAL A 21 10.46 6.74 3.91
CA VAL A 21 10.32 5.29 4.12
C VAL A 21 8.95 4.85 3.63
N ARG A 22 8.96 3.84 2.76
CA ARG A 22 7.76 3.29 2.15
C ARG A 22 7.07 2.32 3.10
N ALA A 23 5.80 2.55 3.40
CA ALA A 23 4.98 1.64 4.20
C ALA A 23 4.64 0.37 3.39
N PRO A 24 4.77 -0.83 3.99
CA PRO A 24 4.42 -2.07 3.32
C PRO A 24 2.90 -2.25 3.23
N LEU A 25 2.43 -2.90 2.17
CA LEU A 25 1.01 -3.15 1.94
C LEU A 25 0.81 -4.50 1.24
N VAL A 26 -0.23 -5.23 1.64
CA VAL A 26 -0.64 -6.47 0.97
C VAL A 26 -2.13 -6.44 0.69
N TYR A 27 -2.47 -6.68 -0.57
CA TYR A 27 -3.84 -6.93 -1.01
C TYR A 27 -3.96 -8.34 -1.56
N LEU A 28 -5.02 -9.03 -1.17
CA LEU A 28 -5.32 -10.37 -1.65
C LEU A 28 -6.65 -10.37 -2.36
N SER A 29 -6.68 -11.06 -3.49
CA SER A 29 -7.89 -11.38 -4.23
C SER A 29 -8.18 -12.86 -4.03
N VAL A 30 -9.28 -13.17 -3.36
CA VAL A 30 -9.71 -14.54 -3.08
C VAL A 30 -10.99 -14.81 -3.86
N LEU A 31 -10.90 -15.63 -4.89
CA LEU A 31 -12.07 -16.07 -5.65
C LEU A 31 -12.82 -17.13 -4.85
N ILE A 32 -14.08 -16.84 -4.52
CA ILE A 32 -15.00 -17.79 -3.92
C ILE A 32 -16.08 -18.20 -4.94
N ARG A 33 -16.51 -19.46 -4.90
CA ARG A 33 -17.45 -20.03 -5.88
C ARG A 33 -18.85 -19.42 -5.83
N ASN A 34 -19.24 -18.90 -4.68
CA ASN A 34 -20.52 -18.23 -4.42
C ASN A 34 -20.36 -17.40 -3.14
N TRP A 35 -21.26 -16.45 -2.89
CA TRP A 35 -21.26 -15.60 -1.70
C TRP A 35 -22.54 -15.73 -0.85
N GLN A 36 -23.24 -16.85 -0.96
CA GLN A 36 -24.41 -17.16 -0.14
C GLN A 36 -24.12 -17.07 1.37
N SER A 37 -22.93 -17.46 1.81
CA SER A 37 -22.54 -17.39 3.22
C SER A 37 -22.57 -15.95 3.75
N MET A 38 -22.15 -14.99 2.94
CA MET A 38 -22.20 -13.57 3.28
C MET A 38 -23.65 -13.06 3.35
N VAL A 39 -24.51 -13.49 2.42
CA VAL A 39 -25.95 -13.15 2.44
C VAL A 39 -26.62 -13.71 3.69
N LYS A 40 -26.40 -14.99 4.02
CA LYS A 40 -26.97 -15.65 5.21
C LYS A 40 -26.56 -14.96 6.50
N LEU A 41 -25.34 -14.40 6.54
CA LEU A 41 -24.80 -13.65 7.68
C LEU A 41 -25.17 -12.15 7.66
N GLY A 42 -25.84 -11.65 6.62
CA GLY A 42 -26.15 -10.23 6.46
C GLY A 42 -24.90 -9.35 6.34
N MET A 43 -23.80 -9.89 5.81
CA MET A 43 -22.48 -9.25 5.83
C MET A 43 -22.07 -8.75 4.44
N ARG A 44 -21.65 -7.48 4.37
CA ARG A 44 -21.01 -6.90 3.17
C ARG A 44 -19.48 -6.81 3.33
N ARG A 45 -19.02 -6.57 4.55
CA ARG A 45 -17.62 -6.35 4.92
C ARG A 45 -17.42 -6.70 6.39
N ALA A 46 -16.25 -7.22 6.71
CA ALA A 46 -15.79 -7.41 8.08
C ALA A 46 -14.53 -6.58 8.34
N TYR A 47 -14.47 -5.97 9.52
CA TYR A 47 -13.26 -5.36 10.06
C TYR A 47 -12.76 -6.24 11.20
N CYS A 48 -11.54 -6.75 11.07
CA CYS A 48 -10.97 -7.78 11.95
C CYS A 48 -9.61 -7.31 12.52
N PRO A 49 -9.57 -6.26 13.35
CA PRO A 49 -8.31 -5.59 13.71
C PRO A 49 -7.28 -6.47 14.44
N GLY A 50 -7.72 -7.55 15.11
CA GLY A 50 -6.82 -8.53 15.74
C GLY A 50 -6.49 -9.76 14.88
N SER A 51 -6.96 -9.80 13.62
CA SER A 51 -6.74 -10.92 12.70
C SER A 51 -5.64 -10.61 11.69
N PHE A 52 -5.14 -11.65 11.00
CA PHE A 52 -4.12 -11.49 9.98
C PHE A 52 -4.58 -10.55 8.87
N PHE A 53 -5.80 -10.74 8.33
CA PHE A 53 -6.42 -9.76 7.44
C PHE A 53 -7.33 -8.83 8.24
N HIS A 54 -7.00 -7.54 8.32
CA HIS A 54 -7.79 -6.58 9.09
C HIS A 54 -9.07 -6.16 8.38
N THR A 55 -9.17 -6.39 7.08
CA THR A 55 -10.39 -6.14 6.31
C THR A 55 -10.64 -7.31 5.36
N VAL A 56 -11.91 -7.72 5.30
CA VAL A 56 -12.45 -8.66 4.32
C VAL A 56 -13.69 -8.02 3.71
N MET A 57 -13.72 -7.85 2.40
CA MET A 57 -14.88 -7.30 1.69
C MET A 57 -15.04 -7.90 0.31
N ILE A 58 -16.23 -7.84 -0.26
CA ILE A 58 -16.40 -8.09 -1.69
C ILE A 58 -15.60 -7.03 -2.46
N SER A 59 -14.76 -7.48 -3.40
CA SER A 59 -13.98 -6.60 -4.27
C SER A 59 -14.91 -5.71 -5.08
N LEU A 60 -14.43 -4.51 -5.46
CA LEU A 60 -15.18 -3.64 -6.36
C LEU A 60 -15.57 -4.43 -7.60
N GLN A 61 -16.87 -4.43 -7.87
CA GLN A 61 -17.50 -5.10 -8.99
C GLN A 61 -17.65 -4.05 -10.10
N ALA A 62 -16.85 -4.13 -11.15
CA ALA A 62 -16.94 -3.26 -12.32
C ALA A 62 -17.07 -4.13 -13.58
N SER A 63 -17.95 -3.77 -14.50
CA SER A 63 -18.00 -4.38 -15.82
C SER A 63 -16.84 -3.85 -16.67
N LEU A 64 -16.14 -4.72 -17.38
CA LEU A 64 -15.04 -4.37 -18.28
C LEU A 64 -15.09 -5.28 -19.51
N ASP A 65 -15.33 -4.72 -20.68
CA ASP A 65 -15.47 -5.44 -21.94
C ASP A 65 -16.47 -6.62 -21.83
N ASP A 66 -15.99 -7.86 -21.88
CA ASP A 66 -16.78 -9.09 -21.77
C ASP A 66 -16.88 -9.64 -20.33
N TYR A 67 -16.27 -8.97 -19.36
CA TYR A 67 -16.41 -9.28 -17.94
C TYR A 67 -17.62 -8.57 -17.34
N GLU A 68 -18.58 -9.36 -16.84
CA GLU A 68 -19.68 -8.88 -16.02
C GLU A 68 -19.49 -9.31 -14.55
N PRO A 69 -19.78 -8.43 -13.58
CA PRO A 69 -19.68 -8.77 -12.18
C PRO A 69 -20.74 -9.78 -11.74
N SER A 70 -20.54 -10.34 -10.55
CA SER A 70 -21.51 -11.24 -9.89
C SER A 70 -22.90 -10.57 -9.79
N GLN A 71 -23.93 -11.26 -10.26
CA GLN A 71 -25.32 -10.76 -10.30
C GLN A 71 -26.19 -11.40 -9.19
N SER A 72 -25.84 -12.61 -8.77
CA SER A 72 -26.54 -13.42 -7.78
C SER A 72 -25.58 -13.93 -6.70
N PRO A 73 -26.06 -14.18 -5.47
CA PRO A 73 -25.32 -14.91 -4.42
C PRO A 73 -24.76 -16.27 -4.85
N ASP A 74 -25.30 -16.88 -5.91
CA ASP A 74 -24.85 -18.14 -6.49
C ASP A 74 -23.64 -17.99 -7.41
N ASP A 75 -23.38 -16.77 -7.90
CA ASP A 75 -22.28 -16.50 -8.82
C ASP A 75 -20.95 -16.39 -8.06
N PRO A 76 -19.82 -16.75 -8.69
CA PRO A 76 -18.51 -16.55 -8.10
C PRO A 76 -18.22 -15.05 -7.90
N VAL A 77 -17.50 -14.74 -6.82
CA VAL A 77 -17.08 -13.37 -6.53
C VAL A 77 -15.67 -13.34 -5.97
N VAL A 78 -14.97 -12.23 -6.18
CA VAL A 78 -13.65 -11.98 -5.59
C VAL A 78 -13.83 -11.23 -4.27
N LEU A 79 -13.25 -11.76 -3.20
CA LEU A 79 -13.05 -11.04 -1.96
C LEU A 79 -11.71 -10.29 -2.01
N HIS A 80 -11.75 -9.03 -1.59
CA HIS A 80 -10.58 -8.21 -1.31
C HIS A 80 -10.23 -8.28 0.17
N LEU A 81 -9.02 -8.75 0.48
CA LEU A 81 -8.50 -8.82 1.84
C LEU A 81 -7.26 -7.93 1.97
N GLN A 82 -7.12 -7.28 3.13
CA GLN A 82 -6.02 -6.36 3.39
C GLN A 82 -5.17 -6.85 4.57
N HIS A 83 -3.85 -6.82 4.40
CA HIS A 83 -2.87 -7.04 5.45
C HIS A 83 -1.76 -5.98 5.34
N ILE A 84 -1.48 -5.30 6.46
CA ILE A 84 -0.41 -4.29 6.56
C ILE A 84 0.53 -4.81 7.65
N PRO A 85 1.67 -5.43 7.28
CA PRO A 85 2.61 -5.95 8.26
C PRO A 85 3.32 -4.80 8.95
N LEU A 86 3.22 -4.73 10.27
CA LEU A 86 3.88 -3.73 11.13
C LEU A 86 4.41 -4.44 12.39
N GLU A 87 5.23 -3.72 13.18
CA GLU A 87 5.80 -4.21 14.44
C GLU A 87 5.42 -3.27 15.60
N PRO A 88 4.22 -3.40 16.18
CA PRO A 88 3.73 -2.50 17.21
C PRO A 88 4.71 -2.37 18.38
N GLY A 89 4.96 -1.13 18.80
CA GLY A 89 5.93 -0.78 19.86
C GLY A 89 7.19 -0.08 19.34
N LEU A 90 7.49 -0.18 18.04
CA LEU A 90 8.54 0.63 17.40
C LEU A 90 8.02 1.99 16.92
N SER A 91 8.94 2.90 16.56
CA SER A 91 8.58 4.11 15.80
C SER A 91 7.97 3.72 14.43
N ALA A 92 7.08 4.55 13.88
CA ALA A 92 6.46 4.27 12.58
C ALA A 92 7.48 3.93 11.45
N PRO A 93 8.59 4.69 11.26
CA PRO A 93 9.65 4.30 10.32
C PRO A 93 10.20 2.89 10.53
N GLU A 94 10.44 2.51 11.77
CA GLU A 94 10.97 1.20 12.12
C GLU A 94 9.92 0.10 11.90
N GLN A 95 8.65 0.38 12.19
CA GLN A 95 7.54 -0.53 11.85
C GLN A 95 7.47 -0.79 10.35
N PHE A 96 7.64 0.24 9.51
CA PHE A 96 7.64 0.06 8.05
C PHE A 96 8.83 -0.79 7.57
N ARG A 97 10.03 -0.54 8.10
CA ARG A 97 11.23 -1.33 7.75
C ARG A 97 11.09 -2.79 8.20
N ALA A 98 10.58 -3.00 9.41
CA ALA A 98 10.27 -4.32 9.94
C ALA A 98 9.22 -5.05 9.08
N GLY A 99 8.11 -4.40 8.80
CA GLY A 99 7.04 -4.94 7.97
C GLY A 99 7.48 -5.26 6.54
N ARG A 100 8.35 -4.43 5.95
CA ARG A 100 9.00 -4.71 4.66
C ARG A 100 9.80 -6.01 4.72
N ARG A 101 10.66 -6.19 5.74
CA ARG A 101 11.45 -7.41 5.92
C ARG A 101 10.54 -8.63 6.09
N THR A 102 9.56 -8.54 6.99
CA THR A 102 8.55 -9.58 7.21
C THR A 102 7.89 -9.99 5.90
N LEU A 103 7.48 -9.03 5.07
CA LEU A 103 6.80 -9.32 3.80
C LEU A 103 7.72 -9.96 2.74
N LEU A 104 8.98 -9.57 2.69
CA LEU A 104 9.99 -10.15 1.79
C LEU A 104 10.34 -11.59 2.16
N GLU A 105 10.28 -11.93 3.45
CA GLU A 105 10.60 -13.26 3.98
C GLU A 105 9.37 -14.18 4.04
N MET A 106 8.16 -13.63 3.96
CA MET A 106 6.93 -14.41 4.14
C MET A 106 6.63 -15.33 2.93
N PRO A 107 6.53 -16.65 3.12
CA PRO A 107 6.17 -17.57 2.04
C PRO A 107 4.67 -17.47 1.69
N PHE A 108 4.28 -17.87 0.47
CA PHE A 108 2.88 -17.80 0.01
C PHE A 108 1.94 -18.62 0.90
N GLU A 109 2.41 -19.76 1.37
CA GLU A 109 1.69 -20.72 2.21
C GLU A 109 1.21 -20.10 3.52
N THR A 110 1.91 -19.08 4.03
CA THR A 110 1.45 -18.31 5.20
C THR A 110 0.17 -17.54 4.87
N PHE A 111 0.11 -16.89 3.70
CA PHE A 111 -1.10 -16.22 3.25
C PHE A 111 -2.22 -17.20 3.00
N GLU A 112 -1.97 -18.29 2.27
CA GLU A 112 -3.00 -19.29 1.96
C GLU A 112 -3.63 -19.86 3.24
N ARG A 113 -2.81 -20.25 4.23
CA ARG A 113 -3.29 -20.78 5.50
C ARG A 113 -4.17 -19.79 6.24
N ASN A 114 -3.72 -18.53 6.35
CA ASN A 114 -4.50 -17.48 7.00
C ASN A 114 -5.80 -17.19 6.25
N VAL A 115 -5.81 -17.25 4.90
CA VAL A 115 -7.04 -17.06 4.11
C VAL A 115 -8.04 -18.15 4.45
N ARG A 116 -7.61 -19.42 4.39
CA ARG A 116 -8.48 -20.57 4.66
C ARG A 116 -9.00 -20.58 6.10
N GLU A 117 -8.15 -20.28 7.06
CA GLU A 117 -8.51 -20.25 8.48
C GLU A 117 -9.44 -19.08 8.81
N GLN A 118 -9.08 -17.86 8.42
CA GLN A 118 -9.85 -16.67 8.77
C GLN A 118 -11.20 -16.65 8.06
N LEU A 119 -11.26 -16.97 6.76
CA LEU A 119 -12.54 -17.05 6.05
C LEU A 119 -13.39 -18.22 6.55
N GLY A 120 -12.78 -19.37 6.87
CA GLY A 120 -13.49 -20.49 7.46
C GLY A 120 -14.17 -20.13 8.79
N ARG A 121 -13.47 -19.41 9.68
CA ARG A 121 -14.04 -18.93 10.94
C ARG A 121 -15.10 -17.85 10.73
N LEU A 122 -14.83 -16.89 9.84
CA LEU A 122 -15.69 -15.72 9.61
C LEU A 122 -16.99 -16.09 8.89
N LEU A 123 -16.92 -16.95 7.87
CA LEU A 123 -18.03 -17.29 6.99
C LEU A 123 -18.66 -18.66 7.28
N GLY A 124 -17.99 -19.49 8.07
CA GLY A 124 -18.45 -20.84 8.43
C GLY A 124 -19.87 -20.90 9.01
N PRO A 125 -20.29 -19.99 9.91
CA PRO A 125 -21.67 -19.94 10.39
C PRO A 125 -22.72 -19.69 9.28
N GLY A 126 -22.30 -19.15 8.14
CA GLY A 126 -23.13 -19.00 6.93
C GLY A 126 -23.08 -20.21 5.98
N GLY A 127 -22.39 -21.29 6.34
CA GLY A 127 -22.23 -22.51 5.55
C GLY A 127 -21.04 -22.52 4.59
N PHE A 128 -20.09 -21.59 4.75
CA PHE A 128 -18.84 -21.56 3.96
C PHE A 128 -17.89 -22.68 4.39
N ASP A 129 -17.32 -23.37 3.41
CA ASP A 129 -16.25 -24.34 3.58
C ASP A 129 -15.03 -23.87 2.79
N SER A 130 -13.95 -23.50 3.48
CA SER A 130 -12.76 -22.94 2.84
C SER A 130 -11.99 -23.94 1.98
N ALA A 131 -12.19 -25.26 2.15
CA ALA A 131 -11.61 -26.28 1.29
C ALA A 131 -12.37 -26.42 -0.04
N ARG A 132 -13.71 -26.28 0.01
CA ARG A 132 -14.61 -26.41 -1.14
C ARG A 132 -14.79 -25.11 -1.92
N ASP A 133 -15.02 -24.01 -1.20
CA ASP A 133 -15.60 -22.79 -1.74
C ASP A 133 -14.55 -21.79 -2.25
N ILE A 134 -13.29 -21.90 -1.81
CA ILE A 134 -12.17 -21.11 -2.35
C ILE A 134 -11.71 -21.75 -3.66
N ALA A 135 -11.80 -20.99 -4.76
CA ALA A 135 -11.39 -21.42 -6.09
C ALA A 135 -10.01 -20.87 -6.51
N GLY A 136 -9.57 -19.74 -5.93
CA GLY A 136 -8.27 -19.15 -6.26
C GLY A 136 -7.85 -18.08 -5.26
N ILE A 137 -6.53 -17.91 -5.11
CA ILE A 137 -5.92 -16.90 -4.24
C ILE A 137 -4.80 -16.22 -5.02
N THR A 138 -4.84 -14.90 -5.08
CA THR A 138 -3.75 -14.05 -5.59
C THR A 138 -3.28 -13.14 -4.47
N VAL A 139 -1.96 -12.98 -4.33
CA VAL A 139 -1.34 -12.13 -3.31
C VAL A 139 -0.51 -11.04 -3.98
N ASN A 140 -0.94 -9.79 -3.85
CA ASN A 140 -0.21 -8.62 -4.30
C ASN A 140 0.59 -8.04 -3.13
N ARG A 141 1.91 -8.18 -3.17
CA ARG A 141 2.84 -7.75 -2.12
C ARG A 141 3.53 -6.46 -2.52
N TRP A 142 3.41 -5.44 -1.69
CA TRP A 142 4.08 -4.15 -1.87
C TRP A 142 4.97 -3.87 -0.67
N PRO A 143 6.19 -4.45 -0.58
CA PRO A 143 7.14 -4.13 0.48
C PRO A 143 7.58 -2.66 0.48
N HIS A 144 7.37 -1.98 -0.64
CA HIS A 144 7.58 -0.56 -0.86
C HIS A 144 6.29 0.11 -1.36
N GLY A 145 5.23 0.07 -0.54
CA GLY A 145 3.93 0.62 -0.89
C GLY A 145 3.88 2.14 -0.79
N TYR A 146 3.14 2.65 0.19
CA TYR A 146 2.80 4.07 0.29
C TYR A 146 4.01 4.91 0.74
N ALA A 147 4.17 6.07 0.12
CA ALA A 147 5.22 7.03 0.44
C ALA A 147 4.80 7.88 1.65
N TYR A 148 5.64 7.87 2.67
CA TYR A 148 5.55 8.80 3.79
C TYR A 148 6.93 9.37 4.07
N SER A 149 7.02 10.70 4.06
CA SER A 149 8.15 11.44 4.61
C SER A 149 7.97 11.63 6.10
N MET A 150 9.09 11.83 6.77
CA MET A 150 9.12 11.91 8.22
C MET A 150 10.11 12.98 8.63
N ASP A 151 9.81 13.63 9.75
CA ASP A 151 10.78 14.47 10.41
C ASP A 151 11.82 13.59 11.12
N ALA A 152 13.10 13.88 10.88
CA ALA A 152 14.19 13.08 11.44
C ALA A 152 14.38 13.32 12.93
N ALA A 153 14.00 14.49 13.45
CA ALA A 153 14.22 14.87 14.84
C ALA A 153 13.11 14.34 15.77
N SER A 154 11.84 14.53 15.41
CA SER A 154 10.67 14.11 16.18
C SER A 154 10.23 12.68 15.86
N GLY A 155 10.55 12.17 14.66
CA GLY A 155 10.01 10.91 14.15
C GLY A 155 8.57 11.01 13.67
N ASP A 156 8.00 12.22 13.60
CA ASP A 156 6.65 12.44 13.10
C ASP A 156 6.53 12.05 11.64
N VAL A 157 5.46 11.34 11.32
CA VAL A 157 5.16 10.91 9.96
C VAL A 157 4.17 11.86 9.33
N ALA A 158 4.48 12.34 8.12
CA ALA A 158 3.57 13.16 7.33
C ALA A 158 2.47 12.29 6.70
N TRP A 159 1.56 11.77 7.52
CA TRP A 159 0.40 10.98 7.09
C TRP A 159 -0.50 11.76 6.12
N SER A 160 -0.63 13.06 6.41
CA SER A 160 -1.39 14.05 5.67
C SER A 160 -0.51 15.30 5.55
N PRO A 161 0.22 15.48 4.44
CA PRO A 161 1.11 16.62 4.24
C PRO A 161 0.42 17.99 4.42
N GLU A 162 -0.88 18.07 4.18
CA GLU A 162 -1.72 19.25 4.37
C GLU A 162 -1.87 19.67 5.86
N TYR A 163 -1.70 18.73 6.79
CA TYR A 163 -1.79 18.96 8.24
C TYR A 163 -0.42 18.92 8.93
N TRP A 164 0.66 18.96 8.15
CA TRP A 164 2.01 18.93 8.68
C TRP A 164 2.30 20.14 9.57
N GLN A 165 2.75 19.87 10.79
CA GLN A 165 2.90 20.88 11.85
C GLN A 165 4.30 21.49 11.88
N HIS A 166 5.30 20.82 11.30
CA HIS A 166 6.68 21.30 11.31
C HIS A 166 6.91 22.32 10.20
N GLU A 167 7.77 23.30 10.49
CA GLU A 167 8.19 24.30 9.51
C GLU A 167 8.98 23.64 8.37
N GLU A 168 9.91 22.76 8.73
CA GLU A 168 10.70 21.97 7.78
C GLU A 168 9.82 20.92 7.08
N ARG A 169 10.00 20.77 5.77
CA ARG A 169 9.24 19.81 4.95
C ARG A 169 10.23 18.86 4.27
N PRO A 170 10.51 17.70 4.87
CA PRO A 170 11.54 16.78 4.39
C PRO A 170 11.39 16.38 2.91
N TRP A 171 10.16 16.28 2.40
CA TRP A 171 9.91 15.99 0.98
C TRP A 171 10.21 17.16 0.05
N VAL A 172 10.09 18.41 0.52
CA VAL A 172 10.45 19.60 -0.24
C VAL A 172 11.97 19.73 -0.36
N ASP A 173 12.70 19.40 0.70
CA ASP A 173 14.16 19.40 0.68
C ASP A 173 14.70 18.25 -0.16
N ALA A 174 14.08 17.06 -0.04
CA ALA A 174 14.46 15.88 -0.81
C ALA A 174 14.23 16.02 -2.32
N ARG A 175 13.26 16.85 -2.75
CA ARG A 175 12.87 16.98 -4.17
C ARG A 175 13.56 18.12 -4.92
N GLN A 176 14.51 18.82 -4.29
CA GLN A 176 15.28 19.85 -4.97
C GLN A 176 16.02 19.28 -6.18
N SER A 177 16.14 20.07 -7.25
CA SER A 177 16.86 19.65 -8.45
C SER A 177 18.35 19.52 -8.18
N ILE A 178 18.98 18.58 -8.88
CA ILE A 178 20.42 18.33 -8.84
C ILE A 178 20.95 18.59 -10.25
N GLY A 179 21.40 19.81 -10.52
CA GLY A 179 21.74 20.25 -11.88
C GLY A 179 20.55 20.08 -12.83
N ASN A 180 20.73 19.27 -13.88
CA ASN A 180 19.68 18.97 -14.87
C ASN A 180 18.76 17.81 -14.46
N ILE A 181 18.83 17.34 -13.20
CA ILE A 181 18.01 16.25 -12.69
C ILE A 181 16.90 16.83 -11.82
N ALA A 182 15.64 16.67 -12.24
CA ALA A 182 14.47 17.01 -11.43
C ALA A 182 13.88 15.74 -10.79
N ILE A 183 13.46 15.84 -9.53
CA ILE A 183 12.90 14.73 -8.75
C ILE A 183 11.37 14.85 -8.76
N ALA A 184 10.68 13.74 -9.04
CA ALA A 184 9.22 13.66 -9.10
C ALA A 184 8.70 12.36 -8.49
N GLY A 185 7.37 12.26 -8.35
CA GLY A 185 6.67 11.09 -7.82
C GLY A 185 6.16 11.30 -6.38
N THR A 186 5.52 10.27 -5.82
CA THR A 186 4.85 10.34 -4.52
C THR A 186 5.78 10.69 -3.34
N ASP A 187 7.06 10.29 -3.40
CA ASP A 187 8.04 10.65 -2.36
C ASP A 187 8.32 12.17 -2.34
N ALA A 188 8.23 12.83 -3.49
CA ALA A 188 8.42 14.28 -3.61
C ALA A 188 7.24 15.09 -3.05
N ALA A 189 6.11 14.45 -2.75
CA ALA A 189 4.95 15.08 -2.11
C ALA A 189 4.67 14.56 -0.69
N SER A 190 5.37 13.51 -0.25
CA SER A 190 4.96 12.71 0.91
C SER A 190 3.49 12.25 0.85
N ASN A 191 2.99 11.98 -0.36
CA ASN A 191 1.61 11.61 -0.59
C ASN A 191 1.56 10.46 -1.60
N ALA A 192 1.01 9.31 -1.17
CA ALA A 192 0.96 8.09 -1.94
C ALA A 192 -0.10 8.07 -3.06
N MET A 193 -0.87 9.15 -3.20
CA MET A 193 -1.99 9.21 -4.13
C MET A 193 -1.54 9.50 -5.57
N THR A 194 -2.38 9.10 -6.52
CA THR A 194 -2.05 9.18 -7.97
C THR A 194 -1.97 10.62 -8.45
N GLU A 195 -2.88 11.47 -7.97
CA GLU A 195 -2.90 12.90 -8.22
C GLU A 195 -1.58 13.57 -7.82
N SER A 196 -1.01 13.22 -6.66
CA SER A 196 0.26 13.78 -6.21
C SER A 196 1.42 13.37 -7.11
N ALA A 197 1.42 12.14 -7.65
CA ALA A 197 2.43 11.75 -8.62
C ALA A 197 2.36 12.58 -9.92
N ILE A 198 1.15 12.89 -10.38
CA ILE A 198 0.91 13.71 -11.58
C ILE A 198 1.32 15.16 -11.33
N GLU A 199 0.93 15.73 -10.19
CA GLU A 199 1.29 17.10 -9.80
C GLU A 199 2.81 17.27 -9.66
N GLU A 200 3.49 16.32 -9.01
CA GLU A 200 4.94 16.37 -8.87
C GLU A 200 5.68 16.17 -10.20
N ALA A 201 5.13 15.38 -11.13
CA ALA A 201 5.66 15.28 -12.48
C ALA A 201 5.54 16.62 -13.22
N HIS A 202 4.38 17.28 -13.15
CA HIS A 202 4.17 18.59 -13.74
C HIS A 202 5.14 19.64 -13.17
N ARG A 203 5.27 19.70 -11.84
CA ARG A 203 6.21 20.59 -11.15
C ARG A 203 7.66 20.35 -11.59
N ALA A 204 8.08 19.09 -11.61
CA ALA A 204 9.46 18.73 -11.95
C ALA A 204 9.81 19.18 -13.38
N VAL A 205 8.92 18.97 -14.35
CA VAL A 205 9.12 19.45 -15.73
C VAL A 205 9.22 20.97 -15.79
N GLN A 206 8.36 21.70 -15.08
CA GLN A 206 8.42 23.15 -15.02
C GLN A 206 9.72 23.67 -14.40
N SER A 207 10.23 23.00 -13.37
CA SER A 207 11.48 23.41 -12.71
C SER A 207 12.69 23.38 -13.64
N LEU A 208 12.70 22.47 -14.62
CA LEU A 208 13.75 22.38 -15.64
C LEU A 208 13.66 23.51 -16.66
N ALA A 209 12.46 24.02 -16.96
CA ALA A 209 12.28 25.13 -17.89
C ALA A 209 12.68 26.49 -17.27
N THR A 210 12.60 26.62 -15.95
CA THR A 210 12.97 27.82 -15.21
C THR A 210 14.44 27.89 -14.82
N ALA A 211 15.13 26.76 -14.78
CA ALA A 211 16.59 26.71 -14.66
C ALA A 211 17.17 27.13 -16.03
N GLY A 212 17.53 28.41 -16.18
CA GLY A 212 18.16 28.91 -17.40
C GLY A 212 19.40 28.09 -17.82
N PRO A 213 19.90 28.25 -19.06
CA PRO A 213 21.04 27.47 -19.53
C PRO A 213 22.25 27.65 -18.61
N VAL A 214 22.85 26.51 -18.22
CA VAL A 214 24.09 26.41 -17.43
C VAL A 214 25.27 26.94 -18.22
#